data_AF-A0AAU2TFV4-F1
#
_entry.id   AF-A0AAU2TFV4-F1
#
_cell.length_a   1.000
_cell.length_b   1.000
_cell.length_c   1.000
_cell.angle_alpha   90.00
_cell.angle_beta   90.00
_cell.angle_gamma   90.00
#
_symmetry.space_group_name_H-M   'P 1'
#
loop_
_entity.id
_entity.type
_entity.pdbx_description
1 polymer ?
#
loop_
_entity_poly.entity_id
_entity_poly.type
_entity_poly.pdbx_seq_one_letter_code
_entity_poly.pdbx_strand_id
1 'polypeptide(L)'
;MFLAGLFDWFGTEPPRAMDIAGAALLEAGSAHIKTIQETGGVILGLRPLEADAVVLPRYVDAPGSGPGVYDGSRWVGAATAEEMRELPTCEVWGYRMIQIKAQRRWQERQ
;
A
#
# COMPACT_ATOMS: atom_id res chain seq x y z
N MET A 1 5.87 -5.22 10.28
CA MET A 1 4.90 -4.74 9.27
C MET A 1 5.57 -3.66 8.43
N PHE A 2 5.15 -3.48 7.18
CA PHE A 2 5.58 -2.39 6.31
C PHE A 2 4.37 -1.86 5.53
N LEU A 3 4.42 -0.61 5.07
CA LEU A 3 3.38 -0.08 4.18
C LEU A 3 3.64 -0.58 2.77
N ALA A 4 2.69 -1.33 2.21
CA ALA A 4 2.73 -1.83 0.85
C ALA A 4 1.75 -1.04 -0.03
N GLY A 5 2.12 -0.85 -1.30
CA GLY A 5 1.27 -0.24 -2.32
C GLY A 5 1.10 -1.19 -3.50
N LEU A 6 -0.11 -1.24 -4.07
CA LEU A 6 -0.38 -1.86 -5.35
C LEU A 6 -0.31 -0.79 -6.42
N PHE A 7 0.64 -0.91 -7.35
CA PHE A 7 0.84 0.04 -8.43
C PHE A 7 0.20 -0.45 -9.73
N ASP A 8 -0.25 0.50 -10.55
CA ASP A 8 -0.79 0.27 -11.88
C ASP A 8 0.32 -0.02 -12.89
N TRP A 9 0.89 -1.21 -12.78
CA TRP A 9 1.96 -1.67 -13.66
C TRP A 9 1.75 -3.14 -14.01
N PHE A 10 2.09 -3.50 -15.25
CA PHE A 10 2.11 -4.87 -15.73
C PHE A 10 3.31 -5.11 -16.64
N GLY A 11 3.83 -6.32 -16.63
CA GLY A 11 4.95 -6.75 -17.46
C GLY A 11 5.16 -8.25 -17.34
N THR A 12 5.88 -8.83 -18.29
CA THR A 12 6.22 -10.26 -18.30
C THR A 12 7.54 -10.57 -17.59
N GLU A 13 8.33 -9.54 -17.30
CA GLU A 13 9.63 -9.62 -16.63
C GLU A 13 9.62 -8.82 -15.33
N PRO A 14 10.47 -9.14 -14.34
CA PRO A 14 10.60 -8.36 -13.13
C PRO A 14 10.89 -6.86 -13.44
N PRO A 15 10.16 -5.90 -12.84
CA PRO A 15 10.33 -4.49 -13.17
C PRO A 15 11.68 -3.95 -12.70
N ARG A 16 12.29 -3.08 -13.52
CA ARG A 16 13.35 -2.16 -13.13
C ARG A 16 12.74 -0.84 -12.68
N ALA A 17 13.55 0.01 -12.05
CA ALA A 17 13.11 1.32 -11.57
C ALA A 17 12.42 2.19 -12.64
N MET A 18 12.82 2.08 -13.91
CA MET A 18 12.20 2.84 -14.99
C MET A 18 10.92 2.22 -15.55
N ASP A 19 10.72 0.93 -15.33
CA ASP A 19 9.52 0.25 -15.82
C ASP A 19 8.29 0.64 -14.98
N ILE A 20 8.48 1.05 -13.71
CA ILE A 20 7.41 1.50 -12.79
C ILE A 20 7.28 3.03 -12.70
N ALA A 21 8.06 3.78 -13.48
CA ALA A 21 8.08 5.23 -13.37
C ALA A 21 6.72 5.82 -13.79
N GLY A 22 6.19 6.72 -12.95
CA GLY A 22 4.86 7.33 -13.15
C GLY A 22 3.68 6.36 -13.03
N ALA A 23 3.89 5.10 -12.61
CA ALA A 23 2.80 4.17 -12.35
C ALA A 23 1.95 4.67 -11.18
N ALA A 24 0.62 4.66 -11.34
CA ALA A 24 -0.28 5.15 -10.31
C ALA A 24 -0.37 4.19 -9.12
N LEU A 25 -0.37 4.73 -7.89
CA LEU A 25 -0.70 3.94 -6.70
C LEU A 25 -2.22 3.69 -6.67
N LEU A 26 -2.63 2.44 -6.81
CA LEU A 26 -4.03 2.03 -6.84
C LEU A 26 -4.61 1.84 -5.44
N GLU A 27 -3.84 1.18 -4.56
CA GLU A 27 -4.24 0.85 -3.19
C GLU A 27 -3.00 0.77 -2.29
N ALA A 28 -3.15 1.00 -0.99
CA ALA A 28 -2.10 0.77 -0.02
C ALA A 28 -2.64 0.15 1.27
N GLY A 29 -1.77 -0.55 2.00
CA GLY A 29 -2.13 -1.18 3.26
C GLY A 29 -0.90 -1.69 4.03
N SER A 30 -1.12 -2.02 5.30
CA SER A 30 -0.08 -2.57 6.16
C SER A 30 0.12 -4.05 5.87
N ALA A 31 1.29 -4.43 5.38
CA ALA A 31 1.63 -5.80 5.02
C ALA A 31 2.67 -6.41 5.97
N HIS A 32 2.59 -7.74 6.13
CA HIS A 32 3.63 -8.51 6.80
C HIS A 32 4.75 -8.83 5.81
N ILE A 33 6.01 -8.94 6.25
CA ILE A 33 7.13 -9.32 5.38
C ILE A 33 6.92 -10.69 4.70
N LYS A 34 6.13 -11.55 5.34
CA LYS A 34 5.69 -12.84 4.79
C LYS A 34 4.91 -12.70 3.49
N THR A 35 4.24 -11.58 3.24
CA THR A 35 3.60 -11.29 1.95
C THR A 35 4.58 -11.36 0.79
N ILE A 36 5.87 -11.02 1.01
CA ILE A 36 6.91 -11.16 0.00
C ILE A 36 7.31 -12.65 -0.15
N GLN A 37 7.60 -13.30 0.98
CA GLN A 37 8.11 -14.68 1.00
C GLN A 37 7.10 -15.71 0.45
N GLU A 38 5.84 -15.61 0.88
CA GLU A 38 4.78 -16.58 0.55
C GLU A 38 4.23 -16.43 -0.87
N THR A 39 4.42 -15.25 -1.50
CA THR A 39 3.97 -15.01 -2.88
C THR A 39 5.06 -15.24 -3.91
N GLY A 40 6.27 -15.63 -3.49
CA GLY A 40 7.45 -15.70 -4.36
C GLY A 40 7.93 -14.33 -4.82
N GLY A 41 7.49 -13.25 -4.16
CA GLY A 41 7.92 -11.90 -4.44
C GLY A 41 9.37 -11.65 -4.04
N VAL A 42 9.97 -10.62 -4.63
CA VAL A 42 11.35 -10.20 -4.35
C VAL A 42 11.43 -8.67 -4.38
N ILE A 43 12.35 -8.12 -3.59
CA ILE A 43 12.66 -6.69 -3.62
C ILE A 43 13.70 -6.46 -4.70
N LEU A 44 13.32 -5.78 -5.78
CA LEU A 44 14.12 -5.65 -7.00
C LEU A 44 14.90 -4.34 -7.10
N GLY A 45 14.66 -3.38 -6.20
CA GLY A 45 15.33 -2.09 -6.23
C GLY A 45 14.74 -1.07 -5.28
N LEU A 46 15.17 0.17 -5.45
CA LEU A 46 14.75 1.35 -4.69
C LEU A 46 14.46 2.48 -5.67
N ARG A 47 13.30 3.13 -5.53
CA ARG A 47 12.94 4.34 -6.25
C ARG A 47 12.32 5.34 -5.27
N PRO A 48 12.79 6.60 -5.20
CA PRO A 48 12.18 7.62 -4.35
C PRO A 48 10.73 7.89 -4.77
N LEU A 49 9.82 8.04 -3.82
CA LEU A 49 8.40 8.29 -4.10
C LEU A 49 8.18 9.66 -4.78
N GLU A 50 9.03 10.62 -4.42
CA GLU A 50 9.02 11.98 -4.94
C GLU A 50 9.33 12.03 -6.44
N ALA A 51 10.10 11.06 -6.94
CA ALA A 51 10.45 10.96 -8.36
C ALA A 51 9.23 10.63 -9.25
N ASP A 52 8.16 10.10 -8.65
CA ASP A 52 6.91 9.74 -9.34
C ASP A 52 5.69 10.48 -8.79
N ALA A 53 5.89 11.49 -7.93
CA ALA A 53 4.83 12.20 -7.23
C ALA A 53 3.83 11.26 -6.50
N VAL A 54 4.32 10.14 -5.97
CA VAL A 54 3.49 9.18 -5.23
C VAL A 54 3.14 9.77 -3.87
N VAL A 55 1.84 10.02 -3.67
CA VAL A 55 1.29 10.48 -2.39
C VAL A 55 0.81 9.25 -1.60
N LEU A 56 1.38 9.05 -0.42
CA LEU A 56 0.91 8.00 0.48
C LEU A 56 -0.43 8.41 1.11
N PRO A 57 -1.37 7.47 1.30
CA PRO A 57 -2.64 7.80 1.92
C PRO A 57 -2.47 8.11 3.40
N ARG A 58 -3.35 8.98 3.91
CA ARG A 58 -3.54 9.20 5.34
C ARG A 58 -4.63 8.26 5.84
N TYR A 59 -4.41 7.62 6.99
CA TYR A 59 -5.34 6.63 7.54
C TYR A 59 -5.33 6.62 9.07
N VAL A 60 -6.37 6.04 9.66
CA VAL A 60 -6.40 5.66 11.08
C VAL A 60 -6.02 4.19 11.25
N ASP A 61 -5.37 3.82 12.34
CA ASP A 61 -5.26 2.40 12.71
C ASP A 61 -6.59 1.87 13.32
N ALA A 62 -6.70 0.56 13.48
CA ALA A 62 -7.96 -0.09 13.85
C ALA A 62 -8.49 0.38 15.23
N PRO A 63 -9.82 0.46 15.43
CA PRO A 63 -10.40 0.92 16.68
C PRO A 63 -10.08 -0.03 17.83
N GLY A 64 -9.34 0.48 18.83
CA GLY A 64 -9.04 -0.21 20.08
C GLY A 64 -7.89 0.47 20.83
N SER A 65 -8.19 1.11 21.95
CA SER A 65 -7.26 1.76 22.90
C SER A 65 -6.64 3.10 22.47
N GLY A 66 -7.21 3.77 21.46
CA GLY A 66 -6.82 5.11 21.02
C GLY A 66 -6.20 5.07 19.62
N PRO A 67 -7.02 5.15 18.56
CA PRO A 67 -6.48 5.02 17.22
C PRO A 67 -5.58 6.20 16.89
N GLY A 68 -4.44 5.93 16.26
CA GLY A 68 -3.50 6.92 15.75
C GLY A 68 -3.79 7.27 14.30
N VAL A 69 -3.53 8.52 13.94
CA VAL A 69 -3.51 8.96 12.55
C VAL A 69 -2.11 8.79 12.00
N TYR A 70 -2.02 8.25 10.79
CA TYR A 70 -0.78 8.06 10.08
C TYR A 70 -0.83 8.70 8.70
N ASP A 71 0.30 9.27 8.29
CA ASP A 71 0.57 9.82 6.96
C ASP A 71 1.59 8.91 6.30
N GLY A 72 1.12 8.00 5.43
CA GLY A 72 1.91 6.82 5.08
C GLY A 72 2.28 6.02 6.33
N SER A 73 3.56 5.69 6.51
CA SER A 73 4.03 4.98 7.71
C SER A 73 4.34 5.89 8.91
N ARG A 74 4.19 7.22 8.76
CA ARG A 74 4.55 8.19 9.80
C ARG A 74 3.37 8.42 10.75
N TRP A 75 3.59 8.21 12.05
CA TRP A 75 2.61 8.59 13.06
C TRP A 75 2.48 10.12 13.14
N VAL A 76 1.24 10.62 13.13
CA VAL A 76 0.91 12.04 13.19
C VAL A 76 0.42 12.44 14.59
N GLY A 77 -0.38 11.59 15.21
CA GLY A 77 -1.08 11.94 16.45
C GLY A 77 -2.12 10.90 16.83
N ALA A 78 -2.74 11.10 18.00
CA ALA A 78 -4.00 10.44 18.32
C ALA A 78 -5.11 10.97 17.39
N ALA A 79 -5.98 10.08 16.92
CA ALA A 79 -7.08 10.43 16.04
C ALA A 79 -8.19 11.14 16.80
N THR A 80 -8.69 12.22 16.19
CA THR A 80 -9.91 12.88 16.63
C THR A 80 -11.15 12.07 16.22
N ALA A 81 -12.30 12.35 16.85
CA ALA A 81 -13.57 11.74 16.45
C ALA A 81 -14.04 12.12 15.04
N GLU A 82 -13.53 13.23 14.49
CA GLU A 82 -13.74 13.62 13.10
C GLU A 82 -12.86 12.78 12.16
N GLU A 83 -11.56 12.70 12.42
CA GLU A 83 -10.65 11.89 11.63
C GLU A 83 -11.02 10.40 11.63
N MET A 84 -11.51 9.86 12.75
CA MET A 84 -12.01 8.48 12.80
C MET A 84 -13.25 8.24 11.90
N ARG A 85 -14.01 9.28 11.56
CA ARG A 85 -15.17 9.17 10.65
C ARG A 85 -14.78 9.39 9.20
N GLU A 86 -13.81 10.26 8.95
CA GLU A 86 -13.45 10.72 7.60
C GLU A 86 -12.32 9.91 6.97
N LEU A 87 -11.33 9.52 7.76
CA LEU A 87 -10.18 8.79 7.26
C LEU A 87 -10.51 7.29 7.13
N PRO A 88 -10.00 6.63 6.08
CA PRO A 88 -10.10 5.19 5.99
C PRO A 88 -9.28 4.53 7.10
N THR A 89 -9.76 3.39 7.60
CA THR A 89 -8.95 2.51 8.44
C THR A 89 -7.89 1.82 7.59
N CYS A 90 -6.66 1.77 8.08
CA CYS A 90 -5.58 1.05 7.43
C CYS A 90 -5.95 -0.43 7.26
N GLU A 91 -5.99 -0.90 6.02
CA GLU A 91 -6.17 -2.32 5.76
C GLU A 91 -4.92 -3.11 6.14
N VAL A 92 -5.12 -4.25 6.79
CA VAL A 92 -4.05 -5.22 7.03
C VAL A 92 -4.04 -6.25 5.90
N TRP A 93 -2.97 -6.25 5.12
CA TRP A 93 -2.80 -7.16 4.00
C TRP A 93 -2.16 -8.46 4.48
N GLY A 94 -2.99 -9.51 4.55
CA GLY A 94 -2.54 -10.89 4.68
C GLY A 94 -1.70 -11.34 3.48
N TYR A 95 -1.13 -12.55 3.56
CA TYR A 95 -0.05 -12.98 2.67
C TYR A 95 -0.37 -12.90 1.17
N ARG A 96 -1.62 -13.20 0.76
CA ARG A 96 -2.03 -13.16 -0.66
C ARG A 96 -2.85 -11.93 -1.04
N MET A 97 -3.05 -10.98 -0.12
CA MET A 97 -3.99 -9.89 -0.34
C MET A 97 -3.60 -9.01 -1.52
N ILE A 98 -2.30 -8.75 -1.73
CA ILE A 98 -1.83 -7.95 -2.86
C ILE A 98 -2.13 -8.63 -4.21
N GLN A 99 -2.00 -9.96 -4.30
CA GLN A 99 -2.36 -10.73 -5.50
C GLN A 99 -3.87 -10.72 -5.74
N ILE A 100 -4.67 -10.88 -4.68
CA ILE A 100 -6.13 -10.85 -4.77
C ILE A 100 -6.61 -9.48 -5.26
N LYS A 101 -6.05 -8.39 -4.71
CA LYS A 101 -6.36 -7.02 -5.13
C LYS A 101 -5.94 -6.76 -6.58
N ALA A 102 -4.71 -7.14 -6.96
CA ALA A 102 -4.25 -7.04 -8.35
C ALA A 102 -5.19 -7.78 -9.32
N GLN A 103 -5.59 -9.02 -8.98
CA GLN A 103 -6.50 -9.82 -9.79
C GLN A 103 -7.88 -9.16 -9.94
N ARG A 104 -8.44 -8.61 -8.86
CA ARG A 104 -9.72 -7.89 -8.90
C ARG A 104 -9.63 -6.66 -9.81
N ARG A 105 -8.59 -5.84 -9.65
CA ARG A 105 -8.35 -4.67 -10.51
C ARG A 105 -8.17 -5.05 -11.98
N TRP A 106 -7.55 -6.19 -12.27
CA TRP A 106 -7.43 -6.70 -13.63
C TRP A 106 -8.80 -7.08 -14.21
N GLN A 107 -9.64 -7.76 -13.43
CA GLN A 107 -10.99 -8.16 -13.85
C GLN A 107 -11.90 -6.96 -14.11
N GLU A 108 -11.79 -5.89 -13.32
CA GLU A 108 -12.57 -4.66 -13.49
C GLU A 108 -12.21 -3.86 -14.76
N ARG A 109 -11.07 -4.15 -15.39
CA ARG A 109 -10.60 -3.48 -16.61
C ARG A 109 -11.00 -4.19 -17.91
N GLN A 110 -11.56 -5.41 -17.83
CA GLN A 110 -12.02 -6.18 -18.98
C GLN A 110 -13.50 -5.90 -19.27
#